data_AF-A0A3P5ZPT6-F1
#
_entry.id   AF-A0A3P5ZPT6-F1
#
_cell.length_a   1.000
_cell.length_b   1.000
_cell.length_c   1.000
_cell.angle_alpha   90.00
_cell.angle_beta   90.00
_cell.angle_gamma   90.00
#
_symmetry.space_group_name_H-M   'P 1'
#
loop_
_entity.id
_entity.type
_entity.pdbx_description
1 polymer ?
#
loop_
_entity_poly.entity_id
_entity_poly.type
_entity_poly.pdbx_seq_one_letter_code
_entity_poly.pdbx_strand_id
1 'polypeptide(L)'
;MTSKAFKTRLKLVMKRMLCACASQQPGKILVVGVCGKPRLGAVRGNAFGNAFRKAAQKSRADYFYELFESSWIILDASAVNSFMIRLTENL
;
A
#
# COMPACT_ATOMS: atom_id res chain seq x y z
N MET A 1 -21.30 30.64 33.64
CA MET A 1 -21.57 29.66 32.55
C MET A 1 -20.56 29.88 31.44
N THR A 2 -19.70 28.89 31.18
CA THR A 2 -19.27 28.37 29.85
C THR A 2 -18.02 27.50 30.05
N SER A 3 -18.23 26.19 30.13
CA SER A 3 -17.14 25.21 30.07
C SER A 3 -16.66 25.10 28.61
N LYS A 4 -15.41 25.45 28.34
CA LYS A 4 -14.77 25.17 27.05
C LYS A 4 -14.45 23.67 27.01
N ALA A 5 -15.27 22.91 26.29
CA ALA A 5 -14.96 21.53 25.96
C ALA A 5 -13.69 21.49 25.11
N PHE A 6 -12.57 21.03 25.69
CA PHE A 6 -11.34 20.73 24.96
C PHE A 6 -11.57 19.44 24.18
N LYS A 7 -12.14 19.57 22.97
CA LYS A 7 -12.33 18.44 22.06
C LYS A 7 -10.96 18.08 21.50
N THR A 8 -10.24 17.18 22.16
CA THR A 8 -9.02 16.57 21.64
C THR A 8 -9.38 15.89 20.33
N ARG A 9 -9.12 16.59 19.21
CA ARG A 9 -9.32 16.06 17.88
C ARG A 9 -8.25 14.99 17.71
N LEU A 10 -8.57 13.73 18.00
CA LEU A 10 -7.75 12.58 17.61
C LEU A 10 -7.45 12.77 16.12
N LYS A 11 -6.20 13.13 15.81
CA LYS A 11 -5.70 13.15 14.44
C LYS A 11 -5.64 11.69 14.04
N LEU A 12 -6.72 11.19 13.43
CA LEU A 12 -6.74 9.87 12.81
C LEU A 12 -5.69 9.90 11.70
N VAL A 13 -4.47 9.48 12.03
CA VAL A 13 -3.44 9.21 11.03
C VAL A 13 -4.01 8.10 10.18
N MET A 14 -4.14 8.35 8.87
CA MET A 14 -4.64 7.32 7.96
C MET A 14 -3.68 6.14 8.01
N LYS A 15 -4.12 5.04 8.62
CA LYS A 15 -3.29 3.85 8.73
C LYS A 15 -3.28 3.19 7.36
N ARG A 16 -2.07 3.08 6.80
CA ARG A 16 -1.82 2.29 5.60
C ARG A 16 -1.69 0.83 6.04
N MET A 17 -2.29 -0.08 5.29
CA MET A 17 -2.25 -1.51 5.56
C MET A 17 -1.67 -2.22 4.34
N LEU A 18 -0.83 -3.23 4.59
CA LEU A 18 -0.33 -4.17 3.59
C LEU A 18 -0.80 -5.56 3.98
N CYS A 19 -1.30 -6.31 3.00
CA CYS A 19 -1.66 -7.71 3.12
C CYS A 19 -0.85 -8.49 2.09
N ALA A 20 -0.33 -9.65 2.47
CA ALA A 20 0.33 -10.57 1.54
C ALA A 20 -0.30 -11.96 1.70
N CYS A 21 -0.60 -12.62 0.59
CA CYS A 21 -1.15 -13.98 0.58
C CYS A 21 -0.57 -14.79 -0.58
N ALA A 22 -0.65 -16.13 -0.46
CA ALA A 22 -0.29 -17.02 -1.55
C ALA A 22 -1.20 -16.76 -2.76
N SER A 23 -0.59 -16.71 -3.95
CA SER A 23 -1.31 -16.67 -5.23
C SER A 23 -1.79 -18.07 -5.61
N GLN A 24 -2.71 -18.16 -6.59
CA GLN A 24 -3.04 -19.42 -7.26
C GLN A 24 -1.85 -20.02 -8.01
N GLN A 25 -0.88 -19.18 -8.41
CA GLN A 25 0.36 -19.63 -9.02
C GLN A 25 1.37 -20.07 -7.94
N PRO A 26 1.90 -21.30 -8.02
CA PRO A 26 2.93 -21.78 -7.08
C PRO A 26 4.15 -20.86 -7.07
N GLY A 27 4.66 -20.57 -5.87
CA GLY A 27 5.84 -19.70 -5.70
C GLY A 27 5.57 -18.21 -5.90
N LYS A 28 4.33 -17.79 -6.18
CA LYS A 28 3.94 -16.39 -6.31
C LYS A 28 3.15 -15.91 -5.09
N ILE A 29 3.34 -14.65 -4.73
CA ILE A 29 2.69 -13.96 -3.61
C ILE A 29 1.94 -12.75 -4.15
N LEU A 30 0.66 -12.63 -3.79
CA LEU A 30 -0.14 -11.45 -4.01
C LEU A 30 0.05 -10.49 -2.83
N VAL A 31 0.49 -9.27 -3.10
CA VAL A 31 0.59 -8.20 -2.11
C VAL A 31 -0.44 -7.13 -2.43
N VAL A 32 -1.21 -6.70 -1.42
CA VAL A 32 -2.27 -5.69 -1.53
C VAL A 32 -2.03 -4.57 -0.50
N GLY A 33 -2.00 -3.32 -0.95
CA GLY A 33 -1.88 -2.12 -0.13
C GLY A 33 -3.21 -1.37 -0.03
N VAL A 34 -3.73 -1.17 1.18
CA VAL A 34 -4.97 -0.46 1.44
C VAL A 34 -4.69 0.82 2.21
N CYS A 35 -5.08 1.98 1.67
CA CYS A 35 -5.09 3.24 2.41
C CYS A 35 -6.44 3.43 3.11
N GLY A 36 -6.43 3.68 4.44
CA GLY A 36 -7.66 3.96 5.18
C GLY A 36 -8.37 5.24 4.69
N LYS A 37 -9.67 5.12 4.36
CA LYS A 37 -10.61 6.16 3.87
C LYS A 37 -10.05 7.16 2.83
N PRO A 38 -10.10 6.84 1.53
CA PRO A 38 -10.26 7.88 0.52
C PRO A 38 -11.59 8.59 0.82
N ARG A 39 -11.58 9.90 1.05
CA ARG A 39 -12.83 10.67 1.08
C ARG A 39 -13.47 10.56 -0.32
N LEU A 40 -14.79 10.48 -0.41
CA LEU A 40 -15.49 10.76 -1.68
C LEU A 40 -15.00 12.12 -2.20
N GLY A 41 -14.42 12.16 -3.40
CA GLY A 41 -13.75 13.36 -3.95
C GLY A 41 -12.31 13.60 -3.48
N ALA A 42 -11.63 12.60 -2.93
CA ALA A 42 -10.22 12.73 -2.57
C ALA A 42 -9.36 12.96 -3.82
N VAL A 43 -8.80 14.17 -3.94
CA VAL A 43 -7.84 14.58 -4.97
C VAL A 43 -6.58 13.68 -4.98
N ARG A 44 -6.31 12.99 -3.86
CA ARG A 44 -5.21 12.02 -3.72
C ARG A 44 -5.79 10.62 -3.64
N GLY A 45 -5.60 9.83 -4.71
CA GLY A 45 -5.93 8.41 -4.78
C GLY A 45 -5.04 7.54 -3.88
N ASN A 46 -5.03 6.22 -4.09
CA ASN A 46 -4.24 5.31 -3.26
C ASN A 46 -2.72 5.55 -3.45
N ALA A 47 -2.02 5.89 -2.36
CA ALA A 47 -0.58 6.16 -2.37
C ALA A 47 0.28 4.93 -2.74
N PHE A 48 -0.29 3.72 -2.67
CA PHE A 48 0.45 2.48 -2.93
C PHE A 48 0.76 2.23 -4.40
N GLY A 49 -0.06 2.68 -5.36
CA GLY A 49 0.16 2.37 -6.79
C GLY A 49 1.53 2.83 -7.30
N ASN A 50 1.89 4.10 -7.05
CA ASN A 50 3.20 4.64 -7.43
C ASN A 50 4.35 4.05 -6.61
N ALA A 51 4.14 3.78 -5.32
CA ALA A 51 5.15 3.19 -4.46
C ALA A 51 5.46 1.74 -4.87
N PHE A 52 4.45 0.95 -5.21
CA PHE A 52 4.59 -0.43 -5.69
C PHE A 52 5.35 -0.47 -7.01
N ARG A 53 5.03 0.42 -7.97
CA ARG A 53 5.76 0.53 -9.24
C ARG A 53 7.25 0.79 -9.01
N LYS A 54 7.58 1.79 -8.20
CA LYS A 54 8.98 2.16 -7.91
C LYS A 54 9.73 1.06 -7.17
N ALA A 55 9.08 0.42 -6.20
CA ALA A 55 9.67 -0.69 -5.47
C ALA A 55 9.95 -1.86 -6.42
N ALA A 56 8.96 -2.27 -7.23
CA ALA A 56 9.06 -3.40 -8.14
C ALA A 56 10.13 -3.22 -9.24
N GLN A 57 10.20 -2.04 -9.87
CA GLN A 57 11.25 -1.71 -10.84
C GLN A 57 12.66 -1.89 -10.26
N LYS A 58 12.82 -1.48 -9.00
CA LYS A 58 14.08 -1.60 -8.28
C LYS A 58 14.34 -3.04 -7.83
N SER A 59 13.31 -3.83 -7.56
CA SER A 59 13.42 -5.24 -7.13
C SER A 59 13.95 -6.19 -8.20
N ARG A 60 13.93 -5.82 -9.50
CA ARG A 60 14.26 -6.70 -10.65
C ARG A 60 13.52 -8.05 -10.64
N ALA A 61 12.39 -8.12 -9.95
CA ALA A 61 11.57 -9.33 -9.85
C ALA A 61 10.55 -9.36 -10.98
N ASP A 62 10.08 -10.55 -11.36
CA ASP A 62 8.93 -10.67 -12.26
C ASP A 62 7.67 -10.30 -11.50
N TYR A 63 6.95 -9.30 -12.01
CA TYR A 63 5.71 -8.84 -11.41
C TYR A 63 4.62 -8.57 -12.46
N PHE A 64 3.39 -8.89 -12.08
CA PHE A 64 2.19 -8.52 -12.85
C PHE A 64 1.51 -7.34 -12.20
N TYR A 65 1.15 -6.35 -13.02
CA TYR A 65 0.53 -5.11 -12.57
C TYR A 65 -0.52 -4.65 -13.57
N GLU A 66 -1.80 -4.77 -13.22
CA GLU A 66 -2.88 -4.63 -14.20
C GLU A 66 -3.48 -3.23 -14.29
N LEU A 67 -3.41 -2.37 -13.25
CA LEU A 67 -3.85 -0.95 -13.34
C LEU A 67 -3.26 -0.09 -12.21
N PHE A 68 -2.84 1.15 -12.53
CA PHE A 68 -2.12 2.08 -11.64
C PHE A 68 -2.83 2.53 -10.36
N GLU A 69 -4.14 2.33 -10.28
CA GLU A 69 -4.94 2.60 -9.08
C GLU A 69 -5.09 1.37 -8.20
N SER A 70 -4.92 0.20 -8.78
CA SER A 70 -5.09 -1.08 -8.12
C SER A 70 -3.85 -1.32 -7.28
N SER A 71 -4.02 -1.16 -5.97
CA SER A 71 -2.91 -1.27 -5.02
C SER A 71 -2.63 -2.72 -4.71
N TRP A 72 -2.34 -3.50 -5.75
CA TRP A 72 -1.93 -4.89 -5.63
C TRP A 72 -0.85 -5.24 -6.66
N ILE A 73 -0.03 -6.24 -6.34
CA ILE A 73 1.07 -6.71 -7.18
C ILE A 73 1.30 -8.20 -6.91
N ILE A 74 1.61 -8.97 -7.96
CA ILE A 74 2.05 -10.36 -7.81
C ILE A 74 3.57 -10.38 -7.92
N LEU A 75 4.23 -11.10 -7.01
CA LEU A 75 5.69 -11.20 -6.91
C LEU A 75 6.11 -12.67 -6.78
N ASP A 76 7.34 -13.01 -7.16
CA ASP A 76 7.97 -14.23 -6.67
C ASP A 76 8.15 -14.19 -5.15
N ALA A 77 7.96 -15.34 -4.49
CA ALA A 77 8.13 -15.47 -3.05
C ALA A 77 9.52 -15.01 -2.57
N SER A 78 10.56 -15.27 -3.37
CA SER A 78 11.94 -14.83 -3.12
C SER A 78 12.11 -13.30 -3.19
N ALA A 79 11.26 -12.62 -3.94
CA ALA A 79 11.33 -11.18 -4.16
C ALA A 79 10.57 -10.36 -3.11
N VAL A 80 9.68 -10.98 -2.32
CA VAL A 80 8.82 -10.29 -1.36
C VAL A 80 9.63 -9.45 -0.37
N ASN A 81 10.69 -10.00 0.21
CA ASN A 81 11.47 -9.29 1.23
C ASN A 81 12.18 -8.05 0.64
N SER A 82 12.83 -8.22 -0.51
CA SER A 82 13.48 -7.12 -1.25
C SER A 82 12.47 -6.04 -1.65
N PHE A 83 11.28 -6.45 -2.09
CA PHE A 83 10.18 -5.53 -2.38
C PHE A 83 9.72 -4.77 -1.14
N MET A 84 9.53 -5.41 0.02
CA MET A 84 9.07 -4.75 1.25
C MET A 84 10.06 -3.70 1.77
N ILE A 85 11.37 -3.99 1.69
CA ILE A 85 12.43 -3.03 2.04
C ILE A 85 12.32 -1.79 1.13
N ARG A 86 12.31 -2.01 -0.19
CA ARG A 86 12.21 -0.91 -1.17
C ARG A 86 10.89 -0.16 -1.04
N LEU A 87 9.79 -0.84 -0.72
CA LEU A 87 8.49 -0.21 -0.55
C LEU A 87 8.51 0.78 0.62
N THR A 88 9.18 0.44 1.72
CA THR A 88 9.33 1.34 2.88
C THR A 88 10.06 2.63 2.52
N GLU A 89 11.01 2.60 1.58
CA GLU A 89 11.71 3.79 1.07
C GLU A 89 10.84 4.69 0.18
N ASN A 90 9.71 4.18 -0.34
CA ASN A 90 8.87 4.85 -1.33
C ASN A 90 7.49 5.27 -0.79
N LEU A 91 7.22 5.05 0.50
CA LEU A 91 5.93 5.33 1.17
C LEU A 91 5.93 6.65 1.95
#